data_AF-A0A9E4HPT5-F1
#
_entry.id   AF-A0A9E4HPT5-F1
#
_cell.length_a   1.000
_cell.length_b   1.000
_cell.length_c   1.000
_cell.angle_alpha   90.00
_cell.angle_beta   90.00
_cell.angle_gamma   90.00
#
_symmetry.space_group_name_H-M   'P 1'
#
loop_
_entity.id
_entity.type
_entity.pdbx_description
1 polymer ?
#
loop_
_entity_poly.entity_id
_entity_poly.type
_entity_poly.pdbx_seq_one_letter_code
_entity_poly.pdbx_strand_id
1 'polypeptide(L)' 'MGSTMHGDRESETLAKGAELAVYQCGHGLLHLRVNRVTLTLKPEEFSRLATLVGEAHIRLGTREALRTCATH' A
#
# COMPACT_ATOMS: atom_id res chain seq x y z
N MET A 1 26.11 -23.38 20.80
CA MET A 1 25.94 -22.02 20.25
C MET A 1 24.81 -22.14 19.23
N GLY A 2 23.54 -21.97 19.59
CA GLY A 2 22.90 -20.76 20.12
C GLY A 2 21.94 -20.27 19.03
N SER A 3 20.68 -20.66 19.13
CA SER A 3 19.67 -20.80 18.08
C SER A 3 19.18 -19.51 17.38
N THR A 4 18.66 -19.74 16.18
CA THR A 4 17.80 -18.96 15.27
C THR A 4 16.76 -18.05 15.94
N MET A 5 16.57 -16.83 15.42
CA MET A 5 15.32 -16.05 15.45
C MET A 5 15.26 -15.23 14.14
N HIS A 6 14.63 -15.73 13.07
CA HIS A 6 13.24 -15.39 12.68
C HIS A 6 12.84 -13.94 12.98
N GLY A 7 12.70 -13.17 11.91
CA GLY A 7 12.03 -11.89 11.86
C GLY A 7 11.31 -11.80 10.53
N ASP A 8 10.36 -12.72 10.31
CA ASP A 8 9.39 -12.66 9.23
C ASP A 8 8.67 -11.30 9.32
N ARG A 9 9.07 -10.36 8.48
CA ARG A 9 8.32 -9.13 8.27
C ARG A 9 7.17 -9.47 7.35
N GLU A 10 6.05 -9.80 7.98
CA GLU A 10 4.73 -9.95 7.37
C GLU A 10 4.50 -8.79 6.39
N SER A 11 4.61 -9.12 5.10
CA SER A 11 4.29 -8.21 4.02
C SER A 11 2.78 -8.20 3.88
N GLU A 12 2.11 -7.28 4.56
CA GLU A 12 0.68 -7.06 4.38
C GLU A 12 0.42 -6.70 2.91
N THR A 13 -0.12 -7.70 2.21
CA THR A 13 -0.32 -7.67 0.76
C THR A 13 -1.64 -6.94 0.50
N LEU A 14 -1.57 -5.62 0.33
CA LEU A 14 -2.75 -4.83 -0.04
C LEU A 14 -2.96 -4.87 -1.56
N ALA A 15 -4.13 -5.39 -1.93
CA ALA A 15 -4.75 -5.44 -3.27
C ALA A 15 -4.17 -6.48 -4.27
N LYS A 16 -4.95 -7.56 -4.49
CA LYS A 16 -4.80 -8.51 -5.61
C LYS A 16 -4.73 -7.75 -6.94
N GLY A 17 -3.52 -7.59 -7.47
CA GLY A 17 -3.26 -7.01 -8.80
C GLY A 17 -2.07 -6.05 -8.85
N ALA A 18 -1.70 -5.45 -7.72
CA ALA A 18 -0.43 -4.75 -7.57
C ALA A 18 0.44 -5.55 -6.61
N GLU A 19 1.69 -5.83 -6.97
CA GLU A 19 2.69 -6.21 -5.97
C GLU A 19 2.99 -4.97 -5.14
N LEU A 20 2.09 -4.65 -4.20
CA LEU A 20 2.24 -3.57 -3.24
C LEU A 20 2.96 -4.11 -2.02
N ALA A 21 4.15 -3.60 -1.75
CA ALA A 21 4.88 -3.92 -0.54
C ALA A 21 5.37 -2.63 0.12
N VAL A 22 5.20 -2.54 1.43
CA VAL A 22 5.68 -1.43 2.25
C VAL A 22 6.67 -1.96 3.26
N TYR A 23 7.86 -1.36 3.32
CA TYR A 23 8.86 -1.73 4.32
C TYR A 23 9.64 -0.50 4.80
N GLN A 24 9.98 -0.49 6.09
CA GLN A 24 10.78 0.57 6.70
C GLN A 24 12.26 0.20 6.69
N CYS A 25 13.11 1.10 6.20
CA CYS A 25 14.55 0.96 6.26
C CYS A 25 15.12 1.45 7.60
N GLY A 26 16.37 1.07 7.91
CA GLY A 26 17.05 1.46 9.15
C GLY A 26 17.24 2.97 9.34
N HIS A 27 17.05 3.77 8.28
CA HIS A 27 17.14 5.23 8.31
C HIS A 27 15.79 5.94 8.54
N GLY A 28 14.73 5.18 8.89
CA GLY A 28 13.41 5.74 9.19
C GLY A 28 12.55 6.12 7.98
N LEU A 29 13.03 5.85 6.76
CA LEU A 29 12.26 6.04 5.52
C LEU A 29 11.41 4.81 5.21
N LEU A 30 10.32 5.03 4.48
CA LEU A 30 9.42 3.99 3.99
C LEU A 30 9.65 3.76 2.50
N HIS A 31 9.82 2.49 2.13
CA HIS A 31 9.86 2.07 0.74
C HIS A 31 8.52 1.48 0.35
N LEU A 32 7.89 2.08 -0.66
CA LEU A 32 6.67 1.61 -1.27
C LEU A 32 7.03 1.03 -2.63
N ARG A 33 6.99 -0.30 -2.75
CA ARG A 33 7.14 -0.98 -4.03
C ARG A 33 5.77 -1.16 -4.65
N VAL A 34 5.63 -0.72 -5.90
CA VAL A 34 4.46 -0.92 -6.75
C VAL A 34 4.98 -1.55 -8.04
N ASN A 35 4.78 -2.86 -8.20
CA ASN A 35 5.33 -3.63 -9.31
C ASN A 35 6.87 -3.50 -9.40
N ARG A 36 7.39 -2.91 -10.48
CA ARG A 36 8.83 -2.69 -10.73
C ARG A 36 9.32 -1.30 -10.28
N VAL A 37 8.45 -0.48 -9.70
CA VAL A 37 8.79 0.87 -9.23
C VAL A 37 8.88 0.86 -7.72
N THR A 38 9.96 1.42 -7.18
CA THR A 38 10.13 1.64 -5.74
C THR A 38 10.17 3.12 -5.46
N LEU A 39 9.24 3.59 -4.62
CA LEU A 39 9.24 4.94 -4.08
C LEU A 39 9.87 4.91 -2.69
N THR A 40 10.72 5.87 -2.39
CA THR A 40 11.28 6.07 -1.04
C THR A 40 10.70 7.35 -0.50
N LEU A 41 10.02 7.28 0.64
CA LEU A 41 9.22 8.35 1.20
C LEU A 41 9.56 8.53 2.66
N LYS A 42 9.48 9.77 3.13
CA LYS A 42 9.38 10.04 4.57
C LYS A 42 8.02 9.57 5.09
N PRO A 43 7.90 9.27 6.40
CA PRO A 43 6.62 8.86 6.99
C PRO A 43 5.47 9.83 6.70
N GLU A 44 5.72 11.15 6.77
CA GLU A 44 4.74 12.20 6.45
C GLU A 44 4.28 12.18 4.97
N GLU A 45 5.19 11.91 4.04
CA GLU A 45 4.90 11.82 2.61
C GLU A 45 4.09 10.55 2.30
N PHE A 46 4.43 9.44 2.96
CA PHE A 46 3.67 8.20 2.86
C PHE A 46 2.25 8.36 3.38
N SER A 47 2.07 8.96 4.56
CA SER A 47 0.74 9.23 5.12
C SER A 47 -0.12 10.08 4.17
N ARG A 48 0.48 11.13 3.57
CA ARG A 48 -0.22 11.96 2.59
C ARG A 48 -0.59 11.18 1.33
N LEU A 49 0.31 10.33 0.82
CA LEU A 49 0.06 9.49 -0.34
C LEU A 49 -1.06 8.48 -0.06
N ALA A 50 -1.04 7.82 1.11
CA ALA A 50 -2.06 6.86 1.51
C ALA A 50 -3.46 7.49 1.56
N THR A 51 -3.58 8.71 2.11
CA THR A 51 -4.84 9.45 2.12
C THR A 51 -5.35 9.72 0.70
N LEU A 52 -4.50 10.25 -0.18
CA LEU A 52 -4.90 10.58 -1.56
C LEU A 52 -5.34 9.34 -2.35
N VAL A 53 -4.61 8.22 -2.20
CA VAL A 53 -4.96 6.95 -2.85
C VAL A 53 -6.26 6.38 -2.28
N GLY A 54 -6.44 6.42 -0.96
CA GLY A 54 -7.67 5.98 -0.30
C GLY A 54 -8.90 6.77 -0.76
N GLU A 55 -8.80 8.11 -0.79
CA GLU A 55 -9.86 8.98 -1.30
C GLU A 55 -10.21 8.68 -2.76
N ALA A 56 -9.20 8.48 -3.62
CA ALA A 56 -9.41 8.12 -5.02
C ALA A 56 -10.12 6.77 -5.16
N HIS A 57 -9.72 5.77 -4.36
CA HIS A 57 -10.33 4.44 -4.37
C HIS A 57 -11.81 4.49 -3.97
N ILE A 58 -12.14 5.21 -2.89
CA ILE A 58 -13.53 5.41 -2.45
C ILE A 58 -14.36 6.07 -3.54
N ARG A 59 -13.86 7.15 -4.16
CA ARG A 59 -14.59 7.86 -5.23
C ARG A 59 -14.85 6.97 -6.44
N LEU A 60 -13.87 6.14 -6.84
CA LEU A 60 -14.02 5.18 -7.93
C LEU A 60 -15.06 4.11 -7.59
N GLY A 61 -14.96 3.50 -6.41
CA GLY A 61 -15.93 2.49 -5.95
C GLY A 61 -17.36 3.03 -5.88
N THR A 62 -17.56 4.24 -5.35
CA THR A 62 -18.87 4.90 -5.35
C THR A 62 -19.39 5.14 -6.76
N ARG A 63 -18.55 5.59 -7.69
CA ARG A 63 -18.94 5.81 -9.08
C ARG A 63 -19.35 4.52 -9.78
N GLU A 64 -18.65 3.42 -9.52
CA GLU A 64 -19.00 2.09 -10.04
C GLU A 64 -20.32 1.60 -9.46
N ALA A 65 -20.51 1.71 -8.14
CA ALA A 65 -21.76 1.36 -7.49
C ALA A 65 -22.96 2.13 -8.08
N LEU A 66 -22.81 3.45 -8.28
CA LEU A 66 -23.84 4.28 -8.91
C LEU A 66 -24.15 3.86 -10.34
N ARG A 67 -23.14 3.46 -11.12
CA ARG A 67 -23.35 2.95 -12.49
C ARG A 67 -24.13 1.65 -12.50
N THR A 68 -23.79 0.71 -11.60
CA THR A 68 -24.52 -0.55 -11.48
C THR A 68 -25.97 -0.32 -11.10
N CYS A 69 -26.25 0.59 -10.16
CA CYS A 69 -27.62 0.95 -9.78
C CYS A 69 -28.40 1.64 -10.91
N ALA A 70 -27.75 2.34 -11.84
CA ALA A 70 -28.42 3.00 -12.96
C ALA A 70 -28.76 2.05 -14.13
N THR A 71 -28.18 0.85 -14.14
CA THR A 71 -28.41 -0.19 -15.15
C THR A 71 -29.43 -1.26 -14.73
N HIS A 72 -29.93 -1.19 -13.49
CA HIS A 72 -30.98 -2.05 -12.93
C HIS A 72 -32.26 -1.25 -12.69
#